data_AF-A0A7W4CLJ4-F1
#
_entry.id   AF-A0A7W4CLJ4-F1
#
_cell.length_a   1.000
_cell.length_b   1.000
_cell.length_c   1.000
_cell.angle_alpha   90.00
_cell.angle_beta   90.00
_cell.angle_gamma   90.00
#
_symmetry.space_group_name_H-M   'P 1'
#
loop_
_entity.id
_entity.type
_entity.pdbx_description
1 polymer ?
#
loop_
_entity_poly.entity_id
_entity_poly.type
_entity_poly.pdbx_seq_one_letter_code
_entity_poly.pdbx_strand_id
1 'polypeptide(L)'
;MLVALALAAAQALSPAASAFIDDATGRLLAGEELAPDFPVHLQALPPDQRLLVIVHLRRAGFLADVVMPVDWVIAPAGPAGDKP
;
A
#
# COMPACT_ATOMS: atom_id res chain seq x y z
N MET A 1 27.64 -0.70 -8.52
CA MET A 1 26.75 -1.77 -8.02
C MET A 1 26.18 -1.47 -6.63
N LEU A 2 26.97 -0.98 -5.66
CA LEU A 2 26.48 -0.62 -4.31
C LEU A 2 25.31 0.36 -4.29
N VAL A 3 25.33 1.39 -5.14
CA VAL A 3 24.23 2.38 -5.24
C VAL A 3 22.92 1.74 -5.73
N ALA A 4 22.98 0.81 -6.67
CA ALA A 4 21.81 0.10 -7.18
C ALA A 4 21.20 -0.82 -6.11
N LEU A 5 22.03 -1.47 -5.30
CA LEU A 5 21.57 -2.28 -4.16
C LEU A 5 20.91 -1.42 -3.07
N ALA A 6 21.49 -0.26 -2.75
CA ALA A 6 20.92 0.65 -1.77
C ALA A 6 19.55 1.19 -2.20
N LEU A 7 19.38 1.52 -3.48
CA LEU A 7 18.08 1.95 -4.02
C LEU A 7 17.07 0.80 -4.04
N ALA A 8 17.49 -0.43 -4.36
CA ALA A 8 16.61 -1.60 -4.30
C ALA A 8 16.17 -1.90 -2.87
N ALA A 9 17.07 -1.79 -1.89
CA ALA A 9 16.75 -1.96 -0.47
C ALA A 9 15.81 -0.86 0.05
N ALA A 10 15.99 0.38 -0.41
CA ALA A 10 15.10 1.50 -0.08
C ALA A 10 13.68 1.36 -0.66
N GLN A 11 13.52 0.53 -1.70
CA GLN A 11 12.22 0.21 -2.30
C GLN A 11 11.73 -1.19 -1.93
N ALA A 12 12.39 -1.85 -0.98
CA ALA A 12 11.92 -3.13 -0.48
C ALA A 12 10.60 -2.93 0.25
N LEU A 13 9.60 -3.71 -0.16
CA LEU A 13 8.34 -3.80 0.56
C LEU A 13 8.58 -4.47 1.91
N SER A 14 8.06 -3.85 2.96
CA SER A 14 7.91 -4.51 4.25
C SER A 14 6.98 -5.74 4.12
N PRO A 15 7.09 -6.73 5.02
CA PRO A 15 6.20 -7.89 5.00
C PRO A 15 4.70 -7.50 5.05
N ALA A 16 4.35 -6.47 5.82
CA ALA A 16 2.98 -5.96 5.88
C ALA A 16 2.51 -5.35 4.55
N ALA A 17 3.38 -4.59 3.88
CA ALA A 17 3.08 -4.02 2.57
C ALA A 17 2.96 -5.10 1.48
N SER A 18 3.80 -6.15 1.54
CA SER A 18 3.68 -7.32 0.65
C SER A 18 2.35 -8.03 0.86
N ALA A 19 2.00 -8.35 2.11
CA ALA A 19 0.74 -9.01 2.44
C ALA A 19 -0.49 -8.21 1.97
N PHE A 20 -0.43 -6.87 2.06
CA PHE A 20 -1.46 -6.00 1.52
C PHE A 20 -1.61 -6.16 0.00
N ILE A 21 -0.49 -6.13 -0.73
CA ILE A 21 -0.50 -6.30 -2.19
C ILE A 21 -1.00 -7.68 -2.57
N ASP A 22 -0.63 -8.71 -1.83
CA ASP A 22 -1.06 -10.10 -2.08
C ASP A 22 -2.58 -10.24 -1.88
N ASP A 23 -3.16 -9.66 -0.82
CA ASP A 23 -4.62 -9.63 -0.61
C ASP A 23 -5.34 -8.89 -1.75
N ALA A 24 -4.87 -7.69 -2.11
CA ALA A 24 -5.44 -6.91 -3.20
C ALA A 24 -5.36 -7.64 -4.54
N THR A 25 -4.25 -8.33 -4.80
CA THR A 25 -4.06 -9.16 -6.00
C THR A 25 -5.00 -10.36 -5.99
N GLY A 26 -5.17 -11.02 -4.84
CA GLY A 26 -6.12 -12.13 -4.68
C GLY A 26 -7.54 -11.70 -5.03
N ARG A 27 -7.98 -10.54 -4.52
CA ARG A 27 -9.28 -9.94 -4.85
C ARG A 27 -9.42 -9.63 -6.33
N LEU A 28 -8.39 -9.04 -6.94
CA LEU A 28 -8.38 -8.74 -8.38
C LEU A 28 -8.61 -10.00 -9.21
N LEU A 29 -7.89 -11.08 -8.88
CA LEU A 29 -7.99 -12.36 -9.57
C LEU A 29 -9.35 -13.04 -9.35
N ALA A 30 -10.00 -12.78 -8.21
CA ALA A 30 -11.36 -13.22 -7.93
C ALA A 30 -12.44 -12.33 -8.59
N GLY A 31 -12.06 -11.19 -9.19
CA GLY A 31 -13.01 -10.20 -9.70
C GLY A 31 -13.72 -9.40 -8.61
N GLU A 32 -13.16 -9.38 -7.40
CA GLU A 32 -13.66 -8.63 -6.26
C GLU A 32 -13.06 -7.22 -6.20
N GLU A 33 -13.79 -6.30 -5.57
CA GLU A 33 -13.29 -4.98 -5.24
C GLU A 33 -12.37 -5.02 -4.00
N LEU A 34 -11.64 -3.92 -3.77
CA LEU A 34 -10.89 -3.74 -2.53
C LEU A 34 -11.83 -3.77 -1.32
N ALA A 35 -11.31 -4.25 -0.19
CA ALA A 35 -12.06 -4.24 1.06
C ALA A 35 -12.47 -2.80 1.45
N PRO A 36 -13.68 -2.56 1.99
CA PRO A 36 -14.12 -1.21 2.35
C PRO A 36 -13.23 -0.48 3.38
N ASP A 37 -12.54 -1.24 4.22
CA ASP A 37 -11.61 -0.77 5.25
C ASP A 37 -10.17 -0.64 4.74
N PHE A 38 -9.90 -0.86 3.44
CA PHE A 38 -8.58 -0.73 2.86
C PHE A 38 -7.86 0.59 3.19
N PRO A 39 -8.53 1.77 3.27
CA PRO A 39 -7.82 3.02 3.57
C PRO A 39 -7.25 3.01 5.00
N VAL A 40 -7.93 2.36 5.94
CA VAL A 40 -7.49 2.24 7.34
C VAL A 40 -6.23 1.37 7.40
N HIS A 41 -6.25 0.22 6.73
CA HIS A 41 -5.09 -0.66 6.64
C HIS A 41 -3.92 -0.01 5.91
N LEU A 42 -4.18 0.81 4.89
CA LEU A 42 -3.17 1.56 4.15
C LEU A 42 -2.55 2.68 5.02
N GLN A 43 -3.35 3.34 5.86
CA GLN A 43 -2.89 4.32 6.85
C GLN A 43 -2.00 3.72 7.97
N ALA A 44 -2.16 2.44 8.27
CA ALA A 44 -1.31 1.76 9.25
C ALA A 44 0.13 1.52 8.73
N LEU A 45 0.35 1.57 7.41
CA LEU A 45 1.69 1.45 6.84
C LEU A 45 2.50 2.75 7.05
N PRO A 46 3.83 2.64 7.23
CA PRO A 46 4.73 3.77 7.13
C PRO A 46 4.55 4.54 5.79
N PRO A 47 4.76 5.87 5.75
CA PRO A 47 4.48 6.68 4.55
C PRO A 47 5.17 6.21 3.27
N ASP A 48 6.42 5.76 3.38
CA ASP A 48 7.21 5.20 2.26
C ASP A 48 6.57 3.93 1.71
N GLN A 49 6.20 3.00 2.59
CA GLN A 49 5.54 1.74 2.24
C GLN A 49 4.15 1.99 1.66
N ARG A 50 3.42 2.93 2.25
CA ARG A 50 2.09 3.36 1.81
C ARG A 50 2.14 3.86 0.36
N LEU A 51 3.12 4.70 0.03
CA LEU A 51 3.31 5.23 -1.32
C LEU A 51 3.57 4.11 -2.33
N LEU A 52 4.45 3.15 -1.99
CA LEU A 52 4.74 2.01 -2.86
C LEU A 52 3.49 1.17 -3.14
N VAL A 53 2.68 0.89 -2.12
CA VAL A 53 1.42 0.15 -2.25
C VAL A 53 0.42 0.94 -3.11
N ILE A 54 0.24 2.25 -2.88
CA ILE A 54 -0.65 3.10 -3.70
C ILE A 54 -0.24 3.05 -5.18
N VAL A 55 1.05 3.17 -5.48
CA VAL A 55 1.56 3.08 -6.85
C VAL A 55 1.26 1.72 -7.46
N HIS A 56 1.44 0.64 -6.71
CA HIS A 56 1.10 -0.71 -7.16
C HIS A 56 -0.40 -0.83 -7.49
N LEU A 57 -1.28 -0.42 -6.59
CA LEU A 57 -2.73 -0.51 -6.77
C LEU A 57 -3.23 0.36 -7.93
N ARG A 58 -2.65 1.54 -8.15
CA ARG A 58 -2.97 2.37 -9.33
C ARG A 58 -2.59 1.66 -10.62
N ARG A 59 -1.43 1.01 -10.67
CA ARG A 59 -1.00 0.22 -11.84
C ARG A 59 -1.87 -1.00 -12.08
N ALA A 60 -2.39 -1.61 -11.02
CA ALA A 60 -3.33 -2.72 -11.10
C ALA A 60 -4.76 -2.28 -11.48
N GLY A 61 -5.05 -0.97 -11.47
CA GLY A 61 -6.34 -0.41 -11.87
C GLY A 61 -7.33 -0.13 -10.72
N PHE A 62 -7.00 -0.49 -9.47
CA PHE A 62 -7.91 -0.33 -8.33
C PHE A 62 -8.18 1.13 -7.91
N LEU A 63 -7.20 2.02 -8.12
CA LEU A 63 -7.24 3.39 -7.62
C LEU A 63 -7.18 4.43 -8.75
N ALA A 64 -7.62 4.07 -9.96
CA ALA A 64 -7.52 4.93 -11.14
C ALA A 64 -8.18 6.30 -10.89
N ASP A 65 -9.39 6.31 -10.34
CA ASP A 65 -10.20 7.50 -10.13
C ASP A 65 -10.18 8.02 -8.68
N VAL A 66 -9.42 7.35 -7.80
CA VAL A 66 -9.35 7.74 -6.39
C VAL A 66 -8.34 8.87 -6.21
N VAL A 67 -8.79 10.01 -5.67
CA VAL A 67 -7.91 11.10 -5.26
C VAL A 67 -7.57 10.93 -3.78
N MET A 68 -6.29 10.77 -3.48
CA MET A 68 -5.77 10.74 -2.11
C MET A 68 -5.08 12.07 -1.81
N PRO A 69 -5.48 12.80 -0.75
CA PRO A 69 -4.79 14.02 -0.34
C PRO A 69 -3.33 13.72 0.00
N VAL A 70 -2.41 14.61 -0.42
CA VAL A 70 -0.98 14.44 -0.14
C VAL A 70 -0.71 14.33 1.36
N ASP A 71 -1.36 15.18 2.16
CA ASP A 71 -1.22 15.18 3.62
C ASP A 71 -1.63 13.83 4.25
N TRP A 72 -2.59 13.14 3.64
CA TRP A 72 -3.00 11.80 4.06
C TRP A 72 -1.95 10.74 3.68
N VAL A 73 -1.33 10.85 2.51
CA VAL A 73 -0.31 9.91 2.04
C VAL A 73 0.96 10.00 2.89
N ILE A 74 1.37 11.20 3.27
CA ILE A 74 2.60 11.44 4.04
C ILE A 74 2.39 11.40 5.56
N ALA A 75 1.13 11.34 6.03
CA ALA A 75 0.83 11.27 7.45
C ALA A 75 1.55 10.10 8.12
N PRO A 76 2.10 10.27 9.33
CA PRO A 76 2.74 9.17 10.07
C PRO A 76 1.76 7.99 10.19
N ALA A 77 2.30 6.78 10.32
CA ALA A 77 1.49 5.58 10.48
C ALA A 77 0.53 5.75 11.68
N GLY A 78 -0.77 5.62 11.42
CA GLY A 78 -1.76 5.57 12.48
C GLY A 78 -1.65 4.25 13.26
N PRO A 79 -2.24 4.16 14.47
CA PRO A 79 -2.38 2.86 15.12
C PRO A 79 -3.09 1.93 14.13
N ALA A 80 -2.48 0.78 13.82
CA ALA A 80 -3.17 -0.27 13.08
C ALA A 80 -4.47 -0.52 13.83
N GLY A 81 -5.61 -0.28 13.18
CA GLY A 81 -6.91 -0.48 13.81
C GLY A 81 -6.93 -1.89 14.39
N ASP A 82 -6.92 -1.98 15.71
CA ASP A 82 -6.96 -3.25 16.42
C ASP A 82 -8.28 -3.91 16.01
N LYS A 83 -8.18 -4.99 15.24
CA LYS A 83 -9.36 -5.74 14.81
C LYS A 83 -9.97 -6.36 16.07
N PRO A 84 -11.24 -6.08 16.42
CA PRO A 84 -11.89 -6.79 17.52
C PRO A 84 -12.04 -8.29 17.24
#